data_AF-A0A164PSV4-F1
#
_entry.id   AF-A0A164PSV4-F1
#
_cell.length_a   1.000
_cell.length_b   1.000
_cell.length_c   1.000
_cell.angle_alpha   90.00
_cell.angle_beta   90.00
_cell.angle_gamma   90.00
#
_symmetry.space_group_name_H-M   'P 1'
#
loop_
_entity.id
_entity.type
_entity.pdbx_description
1 polymer ?
#
loop_
_entity_poly.entity_id
_entity_poly.type
_entity_poly.pdbx_seq_one_letter_code
_entity_poly.pdbx_strand_id
1 'polypeptide(L)'
;MAPSAASLGTYAITGVQTGLGPEAGRTPIRQEIDTWAYDEANAIQVDLFIQALIIFQGTEPDEKLSWFRIAAIHSIAPNPWDEETKTQNDGANC
;
A
#
# COMPACT_ATOMS: atom_id res chain seq x y z
N MET A 1 -25.99 -6.40 -9.73
CA MET A 1 -24.59 -6.35 -9.31
C MET A 1 -24.62 -6.31 -7.79
N ALA A 2 -24.18 -7.38 -7.13
CA ALA A 2 -24.14 -7.44 -5.67
C ALA A 2 -22.93 -6.65 -5.16
N PRO A 3 -23.01 -5.96 -4.00
CA PRO A 3 -21.87 -5.27 -3.44
C PRO A 3 -20.76 -6.27 -3.14
N SER A 4 -19.54 -5.97 -3.58
CA SER A 4 -18.34 -6.68 -3.14
C SER A 4 -18.27 -6.60 -1.62
N ALA A 5 -18.03 -7.72 -0.95
CA ALA A 5 -17.99 -7.79 0.50
C ALA A 5 -16.84 -6.92 1.01
N ALA A 6 -17.17 -5.75 1.55
CA ALA A 6 -16.25 -4.99 2.39
C ALA A 6 -15.69 -5.96 3.45
N SER A 7 -14.35 -6.07 3.51
CA SER A 7 -13.69 -6.96 4.47
C SER A 7 -14.17 -6.61 5.88
N LEU A 8 -14.85 -7.53 6.56
CA LEU A 8 -15.25 -7.37 7.95
C LEU A 8 -13.97 -7.27 8.81
N GLY A 9 -13.60 -6.05 9.22
CA GLY A 9 -12.49 -5.79 10.14
C GLY A 9 -11.49 -4.73 9.68
N THR A 10 -10.68 -4.27 10.62
CA THR A 10 -9.61 -3.30 10.40
C THR A 10 -8.42 -3.92 9.66
N TYR A 11 -7.64 -3.11 8.94
CA TYR A 11 -6.38 -3.54 8.33
C TYR A 11 -5.19 -3.09 9.18
N ALA A 12 -4.56 -4.04 9.87
CA ALA A 12 -3.41 -3.74 10.74
C ALA A 12 -2.15 -3.37 9.93
N ILE A 13 -1.74 -2.12 10.00
CA ILE A 13 -0.48 -1.63 9.41
C ILE A 13 0.69 -2.04 10.30
N THR A 14 1.42 -3.08 9.90
CA THR A 14 2.55 -3.64 10.66
C THR A 14 3.91 -3.50 9.96
N GLY A 15 3.92 -3.01 8.72
CA GLY A 15 5.11 -2.99 7.87
C GLY A 15 5.39 -4.35 7.22
N VAL A 16 6.56 -4.49 6.60
CA VAL A 16 7.02 -5.77 6.04
C VAL A 16 7.36 -6.72 7.19
N GLN A 17 6.88 -7.96 7.14
CA GLN A 17 7.05 -8.94 8.22
C GLN A 17 8.52 -9.34 8.40
N THR A 18 8.92 -9.61 9.66
CA THR A 18 10.25 -10.11 10.02
C THR A 18 10.59 -11.37 9.23
N GLY A 19 11.79 -11.41 8.64
CA GLY A 19 12.28 -12.56 7.87
C GLY A 19 11.92 -12.55 6.37
N LEU A 20 11.21 -11.53 5.89
CA LEU A 20 11.00 -11.29 4.45
C LEU A 20 12.12 -10.44 3.81
N GLY A 21 13.14 -10.04 4.59
CA GLY A 21 14.34 -9.38 4.09
C GLY A 21 15.40 -10.38 3.61
N PRO A 22 16.42 -9.92 2.87
CA PRO A 22 17.49 -10.79 2.35
C PRO A 22 18.31 -11.47 3.47
N GLU A 23 18.27 -10.91 4.68
CA GLU A 23 18.95 -11.45 5.86
C GLU A 23 17.97 -11.63 7.02
N ALA A 24 17.94 -12.84 7.59
CA ALA A 24 17.08 -13.16 8.72
C ALA A 24 17.42 -12.27 9.93
N GLY A 25 16.39 -11.65 10.50
CA GLY A 25 16.52 -10.81 11.70
C GLY A 25 17.07 -9.40 11.45
N ARG A 26 17.24 -8.98 10.20
CA ARG A 26 17.60 -7.59 9.86
C ARG A 26 16.42 -6.83 9.27
N THR A 27 16.32 -5.55 9.63
CA THR A 27 15.40 -4.59 9.00
C THR A 27 16.05 -4.07 7.71
N PRO A 28 15.44 -4.27 6.53
CA PRO A 28 15.96 -3.72 5.28
C PRO A 28 15.99 -2.19 5.30
N ILE A 29 17.01 -1.60 4.69
CA ILE A 29 17.09 -0.15 4.50
C ILE A 29 16.19 0.30 3.34
N ARG A 30 15.59 1.49 3.46
CA ARG A 30 15.00 2.20 2.32
C ARG A 30 16.13 2.91 1.59
N GLN A 31 16.45 2.46 0.38
CA GLN A 31 17.53 3.02 -0.42
C GLN A 31 17.08 4.30 -1.14
N GLU A 32 18.04 5.14 -1.52
CA GLU A 32 17.80 6.24 -2.46
C GLU A 32 17.42 5.65 -3.83
N ILE A 33 16.41 6.21 -4.49
CA ILE A 33 15.73 5.57 -5.61
C ILE A 33 16.61 5.44 -6.85
N ASP A 34 17.41 6.47 -7.18
CA ASP A 34 18.29 6.42 -8.34
C ASP A 34 19.40 5.37 -8.11
N THR A 35 20.01 5.40 -6.92
CA THR A 35 21.03 4.44 -6.51
C THR A 35 20.49 3.01 -6.55
N TRP A 36 19.28 2.78 -6.04
CA TRP A 36 18.66 1.45 -6.01
C TRP A 36 18.27 0.96 -7.40
N ALA A 37 17.70 1.83 -8.25
CA ALA A 37 17.18 1.46 -9.56
C ALA A 37 18.29 1.20 -10.60
N TYR A 38 19.45 1.87 -10.48
CA TYR A 38 20.57 1.69 -11.40
C TYR A 38 21.61 0.64 -10.94
N ASP A 39 21.47 0.07 -9.74
CA ASP A 39 22.31 -1.03 -9.28
C ASP A 39 21.84 -2.36 -9.89
N GLU A 40 22.70 -3.00 -10.70
CA GLU A 40 22.42 -4.29 -11.34
C GLU A 40 22.10 -5.40 -10.32
N ALA A 41 22.61 -5.31 -9.09
CA ALA A 41 22.29 -6.27 -8.02
C ALA A 41 20.82 -6.21 -7.58
N ASN A 42 20.12 -5.09 -7.85
CA ASN A 42 18.72 -4.90 -7.50
C ASN A 42 17.74 -5.22 -8.63
N ALA A 43 18.21 -5.71 -9.79
CA ALA A 43 17.37 -5.90 -10.98
C ALA A 43 16.06 -6.68 -10.71
N ILE A 44 16.11 -7.73 -9.89
CA ILE A 44 14.92 -8.50 -9.49
C ILE A 44 13.97 -7.67 -8.62
N GLN A 45 14.49 -6.87 -7.69
CA GLN A 45 13.66 -6.01 -6.83
C GLN A 45 12.99 -4.91 -7.64
N VAL A 46 13.68 -4.35 -8.63
CA VAL A 46 13.13 -3.33 -9.55
C VAL A 46 11.97 -3.93 -10.35
N ASP A 47 12.17 -5.11 -10.92
CA ASP A 47 11.11 -5.83 -11.65
C ASP A 47 9.90 -6.14 -10.75
N LEU A 48 10.14 -6.64 -9.53
CA LEU A 48 9.10 -6.89 -8.54
C LEU A 48 8.32 -5.62 -8.18
N PHE A 49 9.01 -4.50 -7.98
CA PHE A 49 8.37 -3.23 -7.66
C PHE A 49 7.44 -2.76 -8.77
N ILE A 50 7.91 -2.81 -10.03
CA ILE A 50 7.11 -2.40 -11.19
C ILE A 50 5.90 -3.32 -11.35
N GLN A 51 6.09 -4.64 -11.34
CA GLN A 51 5.00 -5.60 -11.49
C GLN A 51 3.96 -5.48 -10.37
N ALA A 52 4.41 -5.39 -9.11
CA ALA A 52 3.52 -5.24 -7.97
C ALA A 52 2.74 -3.91 -8.02
N LEU A 53 3.39 -2.81 -8.43
CA LEU A 53 2.75 -1.51 -8.57
C LEU A 53 1.68 -1.53 -9.69
N ILE A 54 1.96 -2.18 -10.82
CA ILE A 54 0.98 -2.37 -11.90
C ILE A 54 -0.25 -3.14 -11.39
N ILE A 55 -0.04 -4.25 -10.67
CA ILE A 55 -1.13 -5.04 -10.11
C ILE A 55 -1.95 -4.21 -9.12
N PHE A 56 -1.29 -3.49 -8.21
CA PHE A 56 -1.92 -2.64 -7.21
C PHE A 56 -2.72 -1.48 -7.82
N GLN A 57 -2.21 -0.87 -8.89
CA GLN A 57 -2.91 0.17 -9.64
C GLN A 57 -4.07 -0.38 -10.49
N GLY A 58 -4.03 -1.67 -10.84
CA GLY A 58 -5.09 -2.36 -11.58
C GLY A 58 -6.21 -2.93 -10.73
N THR A 59 -6.12 -2.88 -9.39
CA THR A 59 -7.18 -3.32 -8.47
C THR A 59 -8.44 -2.46 -8.63
N GLU A 60 -9.62 -3.07 -8.52
CA GLU A 60 -10.91 -2.38 -8.65
C GLU A 60 -11.03 -1.20 -7.66
N PRO A 61 -11.48 0.00 -8.08
CA PRO A 61 -11.43 1.22 -7.24
C PRO A 61 -12.28 1.19 -5.97
N ASP A 62 -13.27 0.29 -5.88
CA ASP A 62 -14.13 0.13 -4.70
C ASP A 62 -13.52 -0.81 -3.66
N GLU A 63 -12.49 -1.60 -4.00
CA GLU A 63 -11.78 -2.43 -3.04
C GLU A 63 -10.99 -1.58 -2.06
N LYS A 64 -11.09 -1.94 -0.78
CA LYS A 64 -10.42 -1.26 0.35
C LYS A 64 -8.92 -1.06 0.11
N LEU A 65 -8.22 -2.08 -0.38
CA LEU A 65 -6.77 -2.04 -0.58
C LEU A 65 -6.36 -1.66 -2.01
N SER A 66 -7.26 -1.06 -2.80
CA SER A 66 -6.92 -0.56 -4.13
C SER A 66 -6.05 0.69 -4.07
N TRP A 67 -5.25 0.93 -5.12
CA TRP A 67 -4.48 2.16 -5.26
C TRP A 67 -5.36 3.41 -5.08
N PHE A 68 -6.56 3.39 -5.66
CA PHE A 68 -7.51 4.50 -5.59
C PHE A 68 -7.92 4.80 -4.14
N ARG A 69 -8.26 3.77 -3.36
CA ARG A 69 -8.67 3.94 -1.96
C ARG A 69 -7.52 4.35 -1.05
N ILE A 70 -6.33 3.77 -1.23
CA ILE A 70 -5.14 4.14 -0.46
C ILE A 70 -4.73 5.59 -0.74
N ALA A 71 -4.72 6.01 -2.01
CA ALA A 71 -4.44 7.40 -2.38
C ALA A 71 -5.49 8.38 -1.84
N ALA A 72 -6.76 7.96 -1.76
CA ALA A 72 -7.85 8.77 -1.25
C ALA A 72 -7.76 9.06 0.26
N ILE A 73 -6.96 8.32 1.03
CA ILE A 73 -6.68 8.63 2.46
C ILE A 73 -6.10 10.04 2.63
N HIS A 74 -5.36 10.52 1.62
CA HIS A 74 -4.77 11.87 1.59
C HIS A 74 -5.80 12.96 1.19
N SER A 75 -6.97 12.59 0.66
CA SER A 75 -7.94 13.55 0.13
C SER A 75 -8.82 14.16 1.23
N ILE A 76 -9.44 15.30 0.91
CA ILE A 76 -10.42 15.99 1.76
C ILE A 76 -11.84 15.38 1.66
N ALA A 77 -12.08 14.48 0.69
CA ALA A 77 -13.39 13.87 0.50
C ALA A 77 -13.67 12.83 1.62
N PRO A 78 -14.81 12.91 2.33
CA PRO A 78 -15.07 12.17 3.57
C PRO A 78 -15.50 10.70 3.34
N ASN A 79 -14.84 9.99 2.42
CA ASN A 79 -15.08 8.57 2.26
C ASN A 79 -14.26 7.81 3.32
N PRO A 80 -14.89 7.01 4.20
CA PRO A 80 -14.16 6.16 5.13
C PRO A 80 -13.35 5.12 4.35
N TRP A 81 -12.16 4.79 4.87
CA TRP A 81 -11.28 3.78 4.28
C TRP A 81 -11.25 2.51 5.12
N ASP A 82 -10.96 2.65 6.41
CA ASP A 82 -10.89 1.55 7.39
C ASP A 82 -11.77 1.83 8.62
N GLU A 83 -12.64 2.84 8.52
CA GLU A 83 -13.63 3.19 9.52
C GLU A 83 -15.02 2.66 9.14
N GLU A 84 -15.81 2.30 10.14
CA GLU A 84 -17.14 1.68 9.94
C GLU A 84 -18.17 2.61 9.26
N THR A 85 -18.09 3.94 9.50
CA THR A 85 -19.21 4.83 9.13
C THR A 85 -18.84 6.23 8.66
N LYS A 86 -17.76 6.83 9.16
CA LYS A 86 -17.33 8.19 8.80
C LYS A 86 -15.82 8.30 8.88
N THR A 87 -15.23 9.06 7.95
CA THR A 87 -13.85 9.52 8.08
C THR A 87 -13.71 10.29 9.39
N GLN A 88 -12.74 9.94 10.23
CA GLN A 88 -12.50 10.64 11.49
C GLN A 88 -11.83 12.02 11.31
N ASN A 89 -11.39 12.32 10.08
CA ASN A 89 -10.60 13.49 9.75
C ASN A 89 -11.39 14.42 8.82
N ASP A 90 -11.63 15.64 9.25
CA ASP A 90 -12.31 16.74 8.55
C ASP A 90 -11.37 17.52 7.59
N GLY A 91 -10.21 16.95 7.28
CA GLY A 91 -9.23 17.49 6.33
C GLY A 91 -7.77 17.50 6.77
N ALA A 92 -7.34 16.68 7.74
CA ALA A 92 -6.05 16.86 8.43
C ALA A 92 -5.14 15.61 8.55
N ASN A 93 -5.10 14.72 7.56
CA ASN A 93 -4.11 13.61 7.56
C ASN A 93 -2.80 13.96 6.84
N CYS A 94 -2.65 15.22 6.42
CA CYS A 94 -1.41 15.86 5.98
C CYS A 94 -1.37 17.28 6.53
#